data_AF-A0A9X2KZ85-F1
#
_entry.id   AF-A0A9X2KZ85-F1
#
_cell.length_a   1.000
_cell.length_b   1.000
_cell.length_c   1.000
_cell.angle_alpha   90.00
_cell.angle_beta   90.00
_cell.angle_gamma   90.00
#
_symmetry.space_group_name_H-M   'P 1'
#
loop_
_entity.id
_entity.type
_entity.pdbx_description
1 polymer ?
#
loop_
_entity_poly.entity_id
_entity_poly.type
_entity_poly.pdbx_seq_one_letter_code
_entity_poly.pdbx_strand_id
1 'polypeptide(L)'
;MKKLILDSKAERVILLSGDRHISEFSAVQVDGLQYRLVDFTSSGLTHSYEQFTGEPNTKRIGEVVKEKSFGLLYFDFSEKTVQMEMRGVNNRLQQEYRLEFRP
;
A
#
# COMPACT_ATOMS: atom_id res chain seq x y z
N MET A 1 -4.98 9.97 12.97
CA MET A 1 -3.87 9.11 12.49
C MET A 1 -2.58 9.89 12.23
N LYS A 2 -2.50 10.83 11.28
CA LYS A 2 -1.26 11.59 11.00
C LYS A 2 -0.62 12.25 12.23
N LYS A 3 -1.43 12.93 13.05
CA LYS A 3 -0.98 13.53 14.32
C LYS A 3 -0.37 12.50 15.27
N LEU A 4 -0.99 11.31 15.41
CA LEU A 4 -0.48 10.24 16.26
C LEU A 4 0.88 9.74 15.80
N ILE A 5 1.09 9.60 14.49
CA ILE A 5 2.39 9.21 13.91
C ILE A 5 3.47 10.25 14.24
N LEU A 6 3.14 11.54 14.12
CA LEU A 6 4.05 12.64 14.44
C LEU A 6 4.37 12.68 15.95
N ASP A 7 3.34 12.58 16.79
CA ASP A 7 3.47 12.64 18.25
C ASP A 7 4.28 11.44 18.79
N SER A 8 4.12 10.25 18.20
CA SER A 8 4.82 9.03 18.62
C SER A 8 6.29 9.01 18.20
N LYS A 9 6.70 9.89 17.28
CA LYS A 9 8.02 9.88 16.64
C LYS A 9 8.34 8.55 15.94
N ALA A 10 7.31 7.80 15.54
CA ALA A 10 7.50 6.55 14.80
C ALA A 10 8.11 6.85 13.42
N GLU A 11 9.26 6.26 13.15
CA GLU A 11 9.92 6.37 11.86
C GLU A 11 9.45 5.26 10.92
N ARG A 12 9.43 5.57 9.62
CA ARG A 12 9.25 4.57 8.54
C ARG A 12 7.93 3.80 8.63
N VAL A 13 6.83 4.51 8.88
CA VAL A 13 5.49 3.93 9.03
C VAL A 13 4.89 3.57 7.66
N ILE A 14 4.33 2.36 7.58
CA ILE A 14 3.52 1.87 6.46
C ILE A 14 2.13 1.56 7.02
N LEU A 15 1.08 1.96 6.32
CA LEU A 15 -0.29 1.60 6.66
C LEU A 15 -0.72 0.38 5.83
N LEU A 16 -1.36 -0.57 6.48
CA LEU A 16 -1.98 -1.72 5.83
C LEU A 16 -3.48 -1.66 6.11
N SER A 17 -4.29 -1.75 5.07
CA SER A 17 -5.75 -1.62 5.17
C SER A 17 -6.49 -2.67 4.34
N GLY A 18 -7.81 -2.72 4.53
CA GLY A 18 -8.68 -3.76 3.97
C GLY A 18 -10.11 -3.24 3.74
N ASP A 19 -11.11 -4.12 3.88
CA ASP A 19 -12.57 -3.84 3.78
C ASP A 19 -13.09 -3.50 2.36
N ARG A 20 -12.26 -2.89 1.51
CA ARG A 20 -12.68 -2.40 0.19
C ARG A 20 -12.89 -3.49 -0.87
N HIS A 21 -12.50 -4.73 -0.61
CA HIS A 21 -12.54 -5.86 -1.55
C HIS A 21 -11.78 -5.60 -2.88
N ILE A 22 -10.81 -4.69 -2.84
CA ILE A 22 -9.86 -4.38 -3.91
C ILE A 22 -8.45 -4.33 -3.31
N SER A 23 -7.43 -4.29 -4.15
CA SER A 23 -6.08 -3.94 -3.75
C SER A 23 -5.61 -2.70 -4.50
N GLU A 24 -5.04 -1.73 -3.78
CA GLU A 24 -4.44 -0.54 -4.35
C GLU A 24 -3.34 0.03 -3.44
N PHE A 25 -2.47 0.85 -4.02
CA PHE A 25 -1.53 1.66 -3.26
C PHE A 25 -2.01 3.10 -3.24
N SER A 26 -1.92 3.74 -2.09
CA SER A 26 -2.16 5.18 -1.94
C SER A 26 -1.00 5.83 -1.20
N ALA A 27 -0.61 7.04 -1.58
CA ALA A 27 0.39 7.80 -0.87
C ALA A 27 0.00 9.25 -0.67
N VAL A 28 0.44 9.80 0.47
CA VAL A 28 0.24 11.21 0.78
C VAL A 28 1.51 11.80 1.39
N GLN A 29 1.87 13.01 0.96
CA GLN A 29 2.88 13.80 1.65
C GLN A 29 2.26 14.35 2.94
N VAL A 30 2.96 14.19 4.05
CA VAL A 30 2.52 14.71 5.36
C VAL A 30 3.57 15.66 5.86
N ASP A 31 3.18 16.89 6.18
CA ASP A 31 4.09 17.87 6.76
C ASP A 31 4.66 17.33 8.08
N GLY A 32 5.98 17.41 8.22
CA GLY A 32 6.72 16.85 9.35
C GLY A 32 7.18 15.39 9.16
N LEU A 33 6.78 14.69 8.10
CA LEU A 33 7.37 13.41 7.71
C LEU A 33 8.35 13.59 6.55
N GLN A 34 9.55 13.01 6.67
CA GLN A 34 10.58 13.01 5.62
C GLN A 34 10.30 11.98 4.51
N TYR A 35 9.20 11.24 4.61
CA TYR A 35 8.80 10.21 3.68
C TYR A 35 7.30 10.33 3.37
N ARG A 36 6.89 9.81 2.20
CA ARG A 36 5.46 9.68 1.88
C ARG A 36 4.84 8.60 2.76
N LEU A 37 3.72 8.91 3.39
CA LEU A 37 2.94 7.92 4.12
C LEU A 37 2.17 7.08 3.10
N VAL A 38 2.51 5.80 2.99
CA VAL A 38 1.88 4.86 2.07
C VAL A 38 0.86 4.00 2.80
N ASP A 39 -0.27 3.80 2.14
CA ASP A 39 -1.31 2.86 2.50
C ASP A 39 -1.36 1.77 1.42
N PHE A 40 -1.20 0.52 1.86
CA PHE A 40 -1.40 -0.66 1.05
C PHE A 40 -2.73 -1.31 1.43
N THR A 41 -3.75 -1.02 0.65
CA THR A 41 -5.04 -1.72 0.71
C THR A 41 -4.84 -3.08 0.05
N SER A 42 -5.01 -4.16 0.81
CA SER A 42 -4.91 -5.55 0.30
C SER A 42 -6.11 -6.36 0.76
N SER A 43 -7.24 -6.23 0.05
CA SER A 43 -8.53 -6.75 0.53
C SER A 43 -9.16 -7.82 -0.37
N GLY A 44 -8.46 -8.34 -1.37
CA GLY A 44 -9.02 -9.24 -2.39
C GLY A 44 -8.99 -10.75 -2.09
N LEU A 45 -8.65 -11.21 -0.88
CA LEU A 45 -8.20 -12.61 -0.67
C LEU A 45 -9.25 -13.67 -1.07
N THR A 46 -10.48 -13.58 -0.54
CA THR A 46 -11.57 -14.54 -0.82
C THR A 46 -12.62 -13.98 -1.76
N HIS A 47 -12.87 -12.67 -1.67
CA HIS A 47 -13.83 -11.94 -2.47
C HIS A 47 -13.15 -10.68 -3.01
N SER A 48 -13.26 -10.45 -4.30
CA SER A 48 -12.80 -9.24 -4.96
C SER A 48 -13.97 -8.56 -5.65
N TYR A 49 -14.00 -7.23 -5.64
CA TYR A 49 -15.07 -6.46 -6.26
C TYR A 49 -14.85 -6.35 -7.77
N GLU A 50 -15.05 -7.46 -8.50
CA GLU A 50 -14.77 -7.56 -9.95
C GLU A 50 -15.58 -6.56 -10.79
N GLN A 51 -16.76 -6.17 -10.30
CA GLN A 51 -17.64 -5.16 -10.90
C GLN A 51 -17.21 -3.72 -10.60
N PHE A 52 -16.10 -3.50 -9.89
CA PHE A 52 -15.58 -2.16 -9.66
C PHE A 52 -15.33 -1.44 -10.99
N THR A 53 -16.05 -0.34 -11.19
CA THR A 53 -16.02 0.51 -12.40
C THR A 53 -15.10 1.72 -12.26
N GLY A 54 -14.53 1.93 -11.07
CA GLY A 54 -13.63 3.04 -10.78
C GLY A 54 -14.18 3.97 -9.70
N GLU A 55 -13.29 4.43 -8.83
CA GLU A 55 -13.56 5.53 -7.90
C GLU A 55 -12.41 6.55 -7.96
N PRO A 56 -12.72 7.85 -7.84
CA PRO A 56 -11.69 8.87 -7.79
C PRO A 56 -10.88 8.74 -6.49
N ASN A 57 -9.58 8.49 -6.63
CA ASN A 57 -8.62 8.57 -5.54
C ASN A 57 -7.41 9.37 -6.03
N THR A 58 -7.30 10.64 -5.61
CA THR A 58 -6.21 11.54 -6.00
C THR A 58 -4.86 11.16 -5.40
N LYS A 59 -4.82 10.17 -4.50
CA LYS A 59 -3.63 9.69 -3.80
C LYS A 59 -3.14 8.35 -4.34
N ARG A 60 -3.86 7.77 -5.31
CA ARG A 60 -3.56 6.44 -5.85
C ARG A 60 -2.17 6.42 -6.51
N ILE A 61 -1.45 5.33 -6.29
CA ILE A 61 -0.27 4.96 -7.04
C ILE A 61 -0.60 3.72 -7.86
N GLY A 62 -0.43 3.82 -9.17
CA GLY A 62 -0.76 2.73 -10.08
C GLY A 62 -2.26 2.52 -10.22
N GLU A 63 -2.64 1.25 -10.43
CA GLU A 63 -4.00 0.84 -10.77
C GLU A 63 -4.70 0.14 -9.60
N VAL A 64 -6.03 0.04 -9.71
CA VAL A 64 -6.83 -0.78 -8.81
C VAL A 64 -6.82 -2.23 -9.27
N VAL A 65 -6.39 -3.13 -8.39
CA VAL A 65 -6.54 -4.57 -8.58
C VAL A 65 -7.88 -5.00 -8.01
N LYS A 66 -8.81 -5.33 -8.90
CA LYS A 66 -10.17 -5.80 -8.56
C LYS A 66 -10.36 -7.31 -8.68
N GLU A 67 -9.24 -8.02 -8.85
CA GLU A 67 -9.16 -9.48 -8.84
C GLU A 67 -8.76 -9.98 -7.45
N LYS A 68 -8.90 -11.30 -7.23
CA LYS A 68 -8.39 -11.94 -6.03
C LYS A 68 -6.90 -11.66 -5.85
N SER A 69 -6.54 -11.20 -4.66
CA SER A 69 -5.19 -10.73 -4.37
C SER A 69 -4.87 -10.80 -2.87
N PHE A 70 -3.58 -10.92 -2.57
CA PHE A 70 -3.00 -10.79 -1.24
C PHE A 70 -1.71 -9.96 -1.30
N GLY A 71 -1.38 -9.31 -0.19
CA GLY A 71 -0.21 -8.45 -0.08
C GLY A 71 1.01 -9.18 0.47
N LEU A 72 2.17 -8.90 -0.13
CA LEU A 72 3.48 -9.29 0.41
C LEU A 72 4.34 -8.05 0.64
N LEU A 73 5.09 -8.06 1.73
CA LEU A 73 6.08 -7.04 2.07
C LEU A 73 7.46 -7.71 2.17
N TYR A 74 8.40 -7.24 1.38
CA TYR A 74 9.80 -7.65 1.45
C TYR A 74 10.62 -6.50 2.02
N PHE A 75 11.15 -6.70 3.22
CA PHE A 75 11.96 -5.71 3.92
C PHE A 75 13.43 -5.89 3.58
N ASP A 76 14.05 -4.81 3.11
CA ASP A 76 15.50 -4.69 3.02
C ASP A 76 15.97 -3.65 4.04
N PHE A 77 16.48 -4.13 5.17
CA PHE A 77 16.94 -3.27 6.26
C PHE A 77 18.28 -2.60 5.98
N SER A 78 19.13 -3.19 5.12
CA SER A 78 20.38 -2.58 4.65
C SER A 78 20.10 -1.33 3.82
N GLU A 79 19.24 -1.48 2.82
CA GLU A 79 18.89 -0.41 1.88
C GLU A 79 17.77 0.50 2.39
N LYS A 80 17.18 0.16 3.56
CA LYS A 80 16.02 0.84 4.15
C LYS A 80 14.86 0.96 3.16
N THR A 81 14.57 -0.14 2.46
CA THR A 81 13.49 -0.22 1.49
C THR A 81 12.48 -1.30 1.83
N VAL A 82 11.26 -1.13 1.36
CA VAL A 82 10.21 -2.15 1.42
C VAL A 82 9.60 -2.30 0.04
N GLN A 83 9.74 -3.50 -0.55
CA GLN A 83 9.01 -3.88 -1.75
C GLN A 83 7.62 -4.37 -1.30
N MET A 84 6.57 -3.76 -1.83
CA MET A 84 5.19 -4.18 -1.59
C MET A 84 4.62 -4.77 -2.86
N GLU A 85 4.00 -5.94 -2.77
CA GLU A 85 3.47 -6.65 -3.93
C GLU A 85 2.03 -7.07 -3.71
N MET A 86 1.22 -6.91 -4.74
CA MET A 86 -0.09 -7.53 -4.90
C MET A 86 0.10 -8.81 -5.71
N ARG A 87 -0.17 -9.95 -5.06
CA ARG A 87 -0.08 -11.27 -5.68
C ARG A 87 -1.47 -11.85 -5.87
N GLY A 88 -1.74 -12.33 -7.07
CA GLY A 88 -2.98 -13.01 -7.41
C GLY A 88 -2.90 -14.53 -7.28
N VAL A 89 -3.90 -15.20 -7.83
CA VAL A 89 -3.93 -16.67 -7.94
C VAL A 89 -2.67 -17.19 -8.63
N ASN A 90 -2.15 -18.32 -8.16
CA ASN A 90 -0.89 -18.93 -8.63
C ASN A 90 0.35 -18.03 -8.45
N ASN A 91 0.32 -17.13 -7.46
CA ASN A 91 1.41 -16.19 -7.14
C ASN A 91 1.78 -15.23 -8.28
N ARG A 92 0.84 -14.98 -9.21
CA ARG A 92 1.02 -14.02 -10.30
C ARG A 92 1.21 -12.62 -9.71
N LEU A 93 2.28 -11.94 -10.08
CA LEU A 93 2.45 -10.52 -9.77
C LEU A 93 1.39 -9.71 -10.51
N GLN A 94 0.56 -8.97 -9.78
CA GLN A 94 -0.43 -8.06 -10.36
C GLN A 94 0.07 -6.62 -10.36
N GLN A 95 0.67 -6.18 -9.25
CA GLN A 95 1.26 -4.85 -9.13
C GLN A 95 2.28 -4.83 -7.99
N GLU A 96 3.28 -3.98 -8.10
CA GLU A 96 4.27 -3.75 -7.04
C GLU A 96 4.54 -2.27 -6.84
N TYR A 97 5.03 -1.94 -5.65
CA TYR A 97 5.50 -0.60 -5.33
C TYR A 97 6.66 -0.68 -4.34
N ARG A 98 7.79 -0.05 -4.69
CA ARG A 98 8.96 0.04 -3.85
C ARG A 98 8.92 1.35 -3.04
N LEU A 99 8.89 1.22 -1.72
CA LEU A 99 9.02 2.35 -0.80
C LEU A 99 10.47 2.46 -0.31
N GLU A 100 11.07 3.62 -0.54
CA GLU A 100 12.40 3.95 -0.05
C GLU A 100 12.27 4.95 1.11
N PHE A 101 12.83 4.61 2.27
CA PHE A 101 12.91 5.54 3.38
C PHE A 101 14.21 6.33 3.28
N ARG A 102 14.20 7.34 2.40
CA ARG A 102 15.33 8.25 2.24
C ARG A 102 15.66 8.92 3.59
N PRO A 103 16.95 9.06 3.94
CA PRO A 103 17.38 9.84 5.09
C PRO A 103 17.07 11.33 4.93
#